data_AF-M1WB59-F1
#
_entry.id   AF-M1WB59-F1
#
_cell.length_a   1.000
_cell.length_b   1.000
_cell.length_c   1.000
_cell.angle_alpha   90.00
_cell.angle_beta   90.00
_cell.angle_gamma   90.00
#
_symmetry.space_group_name_H-M   'P 1'
#
loop_
_entity.id
_entity.type
_entity.pdbx_description
1 polymer ?
#
loop_
_entity_poly.entity_id
_entity_poly.type
_entity_poly.pdbx_seq_one_letter_code
_entity_poly.pdbx_strand_id
1 'polypeptide(L)'
;MLTDRSSNSEFAEQFPNASVIGTDLSPCQPQWVPPNLCFEIDDASLEWTWNANQFDFIHMRFIVGGGWVESVEYEPEFRSDDETTELEPVLTSYEELFRKASKVLNRPLFVEEIQPQAFANAGFIEKRVARVKTPIGPWASHETSQTR
;
A
#
# COMPACT_ATOMS: atom_id res chain seq x y z
N MET A 1 -14.07 8.96 6.64
CA MET A 1 -13.22 10.13 6.92
C MET A 1 -12.43 9.79 8.17
N LEU A 2 -11.36 9.00 8.00
CA LEU A 2 -10.48 8.60 9.11
C LEU A 2 -9.41 9.69 9.20
N THR A 3 -9.36 10.40 10.32
CA THR A 3 -8.23 11.27 10.66
C THR A 3 -7.08 10.34 11.00
N ASP A 4 -6.22 10.05 10.01
CA ASP A 4 -4.95 9.38 10.26
C ASP A 4 -4.15 10.27 11.22
N ARG A 5 -4.01 9.82 12.47
CA ARG A 5 -3.22 10.54 13.48
C ARG A 5 -1.76 10.19 13.19
N SER A 6 -0.97 11.17 12.79
CA SER A 6 0.46 10.95 12.58
C SER A 6 1.13 10.53 13.89
N SER A 7 2.08 9.59 13.81
CA SER A 7 2.85 9.11 14.98
C SER A 7 3.53 10.24 15.76
N ASN A 8 3.88 11.33 15.08
CA ASN A 8 4.45 12.53 15.71
C ASN A 8 3.45 13.21 16.65
N SER A 9 2.16 13.26 16.27
CA SER A 9 1.11 13.87 17.09
C SER A 9 0.86 13.04 18.34
N GLU A 10 0.80 11.72 18.21
CA GLU A 10 0.63 10.82 19.36
C GLU A 10 1.81 10.90 20.34
N PHE A 11 3.04 11.00 19.83
CA PHE A 11 4.22 11.17 20.67
C PHE A 11 4.22 12.52 21.40
N ALA A 12 3.90 13.62 20.68
CA ALA A 12 3.82 14.95 21.26
C ALA A 12 2.74 15.06 22.35
N GLU A 13 1.59 14.40 22.17
CA GLU A 13 0.52 14.32 23.18
C GLU A 13 0.95 13.54 24.43
N GLN A 14 1.70 12.44 24.27
CA GLN A 14 2.18 11.62 25.39
C GLN A 14 3.30 12.32 26.19
N PHE A 15 4.13 13.13 25.52
CA PHE A 15 5.26 13.82 26.12
C PHE A 15 5.12 15.35 25.97
N PRO A 16 4.18 15.99 26.69
CA PRO A 16 3.88 17.42 26.52
C PRO A 16 5.03 18.36 26.90
N ASN A 17 6.01 17.86 27.66
CA ASN A 17 7.22 18.61 28.05
C ASN A 17 8.37 18.47 27.04
N ALA A 18 8.24 17.62 26.02
CA ALA A 18 9.22 17.47 24.96
C ALA A 18 8.88 18.42 23.79
N SER A 19 9.92 18.94 23.12
CA SER A 19 9.77 19.60 21.83
C SER A 19 9.92 18.56 20.73
N VAL A 20 8.91 18.41 19.88
CA VAL A 20 8.89 17.42 18.80
C VAL A 20 8.97 18.13 17.46
N ILE A 21 9.91 17.71 16.62
CA ILE A 21 10.07 18.20 15.24
C ILE A 21 9.82 17.02 14.31
N GLY A 22 8.84 17.14 13.43
CA GLY A 22 8.60 16.20 12.34
C GLY A 22 9.19 16.72 11.04
N THR A 23 9.97 15.91 10.33
CA THR A 23 10.51 16.26 9.01
C THR A 23 9.92 15.38 7.91
N ASP A 24 9.65 15.96 6.74
CA ASP A 24 9.21 15.24 5.53
C ASP A 24 9.63 16.03 4.28
N LEU A 25 9.74 15.36 3.12
CA LEU A 25 10.02 16.02 1.83
C LEU A 25 8.85 16.89 1.33
N SER A 26 7.65 16.65 1.85
CA SER A 26 6.41 17.29 1.43
C SER A 26 5.79 18.13 2.56
N PRO A 27 5.10 19.23 2.23
CA PRO A 27 4.34 20.01 3.20
C PRO A 27 3.03 19.27 3.57
N CYS A 28 3.13 18.15 4.27
CA CYS A 28 2.00 17.27 4.62
C CYS A 28 1.37 17.60 6.00
N GLN A 29 1.35 18.87 6.38
CA GLN A 29 0.91 19.28 7.72
C GLN A 29 -0.62 19.12 7.91
N PRO A 30 -1.09 18.52 9.02
CA PRO A 30 -2.51 18.53 9.36
C PRO A 30 -2.96 19.94 9.78
N GLN A 31 -4.27 20.20 9.67
CA GLN A 31 -4.85 21.50 10.07
C GLN A 31 -4.67 21.82 11.57
N TRP A 32 -4.46 20.80 12.39
CA TRP A 32 -4.22 20.93 13.81
C TRP A 32 -3.10 20.00 14.25
N VAL A 33 -2.22 20.52 15.10
CA VAL A 33 -1.11 19.79 15.74
C VAL A 33 -1.03 20.19 17.22
N PRO A 34 -0.51 19.32 18.10
CA PRO A 34 -0.18 19.69 19.47
C PRO A 34 0.77 20.90 19.53
N PRO A 35 0.70 21.74 20.57
CA PRO A 35 1.47 22.99 20.65
C PRO A 35 2.99 22.78 20.77
N ASN A 36 3.42 21.56 21.14
CA ASN A 36 4.81 21.16 21.25
C ASN A 36 5.33 20.38 20.02
N LEU A 37 4.55 20.33 18.94
CA LEU A 37 4.91 19.71 17.67
C LEU A 37 5.00 20.77 16.56
N CYS A 38 6.14 20.81 15.87
CA CYS A 38 6.27 21.55 14.61
C CYS A 38 6.73 20.63 13.47
N PHE A 39 6.48 21.06 12.24
CA PHE A 39 6.89 20.34 11.04
C PHE A 39 7.79 21.21 10.17
N GLU A 40 8.86 20.60 9.66
CA GLU A 40 9.82 21.21 8.75
C GLU A 40 9.90 20.40 7.46
N ILE A 41 10.02 21.09 6.32
CA ILE A 41 10.27 20.40 5.05
C ILE A 41 11.77 20.17 4.98
N ASP A 42 12.20 18.92 5.12
CA ASP A 42 13.62 18.57 5.19
C ASP A 42 13.87 17.15 4.64
N ASP A 43 15.02 16.97 3.99
CA ASP A 43 15.45 15.69 3.44
C ASP A 43 16.47 15.05 4.40
N ALA A 44 15.99 14.10 5.20
CA ALA A 44 16.80 13.40 6.19
C ALA A 44 17.97 12.58 5.58
N SER A 45 18.01 12.41 4.25
CA SER A 45 19.11 11.72 3.54
C SER A 45 20.30 12.62 3.20
N LEU A 46 20.13 13.95 3.29
CA LEU A 46 21.21 14.90 3.08
C LEU A 46 22.08 15.09 4.33
N GLU A 47 23.14 15.88 4.21
CA GLU A 47 23.95 16.26 5.37
C GLU A 47 23.12 17.08 6.35
N TRP A 48 23.07 16.63 7.61
CA TRP A 48 22.25 17.27 8.62
C TRP A 48 22.81 18.64 9.00
N THR A 49 21.96 19.66 8.95
CA THR A 49 22.32 21.06 9.27
C THR A 49 22.20 21.39 10.75
N TRP A 50 21.72 20.45 11.55
CA TRP A 50 21.55 20.56 13.00
C TRP A 50 22.90 20.52 13.73
N ASN A 51 22.98 21.17 14.88
CA ASN A 51 24.17 21.12 15.71
C ASN A 51 24.39 19.69 16.25
N ALA A 52 25.66 19.32 16.45
CA ALA A 52 25.99 18.06 17.12
C ALA A 52 25.34 18.01 18.52
N ASN A 53 24.82 16.85 18.91
CA ASN A 53 24.11 16.61 20.17
C ASN A 53 22.86 17.49 20.39
N GLN A 54 22.23 17.95 19.31
CA GLN A 54 21.01 18.77 19.42
C GLN A 54 19.76 17.98 19.84
N PHE A 55 19.71 16.67 19.55
CA PHE A 55 18.54 15.83 19.81
C PHE A 55 18.86 14.77 20.87
N ASP A 56 18.00 14.66 21.88
CA ASP A 56 18.05 13.59 22.88
C ASP A 56 17.53 12.26 22.32
N PHE A 57 16.64 12.32 21.32
CA PHE A 57 16.01 11.17 20.71
C PHE A 57 15.69 11.44 19.23
N ILE A 58 16.00 10.47 18.38
CA ILE A 58 15.71 10.50 16.95
C ILE A 58 14.90 9.26 16.61
N HIS A 59 13.74 9.48 16.01
CA HIS A 59 12.90 8.41 15.46
C HIS A 59 12.76 8.60 13.96
N MET A 60 13.02 7.54 13.20
CA MET A 60 12.83 7.52 11.76
C MET A 60 11.93 6.35 11.40
N ARG A 61 10.92 6.59 10.57
CA ARG A 61 9.97 5.59 10.08
C ARG A 61 9.98 5.63 8.56
N PHE A 62 10.02 4.47 7.91
CA PHE A 62 10.17 4.35 6.46
C PHE A 62 11.49 4.93 5.92
N ILE A 63 12.63 4.63 6.57
CA ILE A 63 13.95 4.93 6.01
C ILE A 63 14.07 4.23 4.64
N VAL A 64 14.51 4.98 3.62
CA VAL A 64 14.89 4.41 2.33
C VAL A 64 16.10 3.49 2.56
N GLY A 65 15.81 2.20 2.72
CA GLY A 65 16.77 1.19 3.15
C GLY A 65 16.07 -0.04 3.74
N GLY A 66 15.26 -0.71 2.92
CA GLY A 66 14.59 -1.96 3.27
C GLY A 66 13.24 -1.78 3.97
N GLY A 67 12.17 -2.14 3.26
CA GLY A 67 10.80 -2.17 3.76
C GLY A 67 9.96 -3.13 2.91
N TRP A 68 8.81 -3.55 3.45
CA TRP A 68 7.85 -4.40 2.74
C TRP A 68 6.84 -3.53 2.01
N VAL A 69 6.54 -3.91 0.76
CA VAL A 69 5.40 -3.39 0.00
C VAL A 69 4.44 -4.54 -0.22
N GLU A 70 3.16 -4.31 0.08
CA GLU A 70 2.06 -5.21 -0.25
C GLU A 70 1.24 -4.59 -1.38
N SER A 71 0.94 -5.39 -2.41
CA SER A 71 0.00 -5.05 -3.47
C SER A 71 -1.06 -6.13 -3.54
N VAL A 72 -2.32 -5.72 -3.48
CA VAL A 72 -3.50 -6.60 -3.52
C VAL A 72 -4.36 -6.12 -4.68
N GLU A 73 -4.57 -7.00 -5.65
CA GLU A 73 -5.22 -6.66 -6.91
C GLU A 73 -6.26 -7.73 -7.27
N TYR A 74 -7.31 -7.30 -7.96
CA TYR A 74 -8.32 -8.20 -8.54
C TYR A 74 -8.11 -8.27 -10.04
N GLU A 75 -7.96 -9.48 -10.58
CA GLU A 75 -7.89 -9.68 -12.02
C GLU A 75 -9.29 -9.81 -12.62
N PRO A 76 -9.52 -9.30 -13.85
CA PRO A 76 -10.80 -9.42 -14.54
C PRO A 76 -11.05 -10.81 -15.15
N GLU A 77 -10.26 -11.82 -14.77
CA GLU A 77 -10.44 -13.22 -15.17
C GLU A 77 -11.23 -13.98 -14.10
N PHE A 78 -12.37 -14.55 -14.49
CA PHE A 78 -13.19 -15.36 -13.62
C PHE A 78 -12.80 -16.82 -13.73
N ARG A 79 -12.62 -17.50 -12.59
CA ARG A 79 -12.28 -18.92 -12.52
C ARG A 79 -13.17 -19.60 -11.47
N SER A 80 -13.49 -20.87 -11.69
CA SER A 80 -14.20 -21.72 -10.72
C SER A 80 -13.48 -23.05 -10.53
N ASP A 81 -13.58 -23.65 -9.34
CA ASP A 81 -13.06 -25.01 -9.09
C ASP A 81 -13.98 -26.11 -9.62
N ASP A 82 -15.25 -25.77 -9.89
CA ASP A 82 -16.31 -26.70 -10.29
C ASP A 82 -16.76 -26.51 -11.75
N GLU A 83 -15.90 -25.87 -12.57
CA GLU A 83 -16.12 -25.64 -14.00
C GLU A 83 -17.36 -24.79 -14.35
N THR A 84 -18.04 -24.20 -13.36
CA THR A 84 -19.22 -23.36 -13.58
C THR A 84 -18.95 -22.12 -14.44
N THR A 85 -17.72 -21.61 -14.48
CA THR A 85 -17.34 -20.52 -15.38
C THR A 85 -17.41 -20.92 -16.85
N GLU A 86 -17.24 -22.19 -17.19
CA GLU A 86 -17.29 -22.69 -18.58
C GLU A 86 -18.73 -22.74 -19.13
N LEU A 87 -19.71 -22.80 -18.24
CA LEU A 87 -21.13 -22.80 -18.60
C LEU A 87 -21.64 -21.43 -19.05
N GLU A 88 -20.84 -20.37 -18.86
CA GLU A 88 -21.25 -18.99 -19.09
C GLU A 88 -20.27 -18.27 -20.06
N PRO A 89 -20.53 -18.35 -21.38
CA PRO A 89 -19.65 -17.78 -22.41
C PRO A 89 -19.44 -16.26 -22.30
N VAL A 90 -20.32 -15.53 -21.59
CA VAL A 90 -20.14 -14.09 -21.38
C VAL A 90 -18.88 -13.80 -20.56
N LEU A 91 -18.45 -14.72 -19.67
CA LEU A 91 -17.24 -14.54 -18.86
C LEU A 91 -15.97 -14.60 -19.71
N THR A 92 -15.93 -15.50 -20.70
CA THR A 92 -14.84 -15.52 -21.71
C THR A 92 -14.81 -14.23 -22.51
N SER A 93 -15.99 -13.75 -22.95
CA SER A 93 -16.09 -12.49 -23.70
C SER A 93 -15.65 -11.29 -22.84
N TYR A 94 -15.92 -11.32 -21.55
CA TYR A 94 -15.50 -10.29 -20.60
C TYR A 94 -13.98 -10.20 -20.50
N GLU A 95 -13.28 -11.33 -20.33
CA GLU A 95 -11.81 -11.36 -20.31
C GLU A 95 -11.22 -10.77 -21.60
N GLU A 96 -11.72 -11.18 -22.77
CA GLU A 96 -11.27 -10.69 -24.08
C GLU A 96 -11.44 -9.16 -24.21
N LEU A 97 -12.57 -8.63 -23.76
CA LEU A 97 -12.84 -7.19 -23.75
C LEU A 97 -11.85 -6.43 -22.87
N PHE A 98 -11.54 -6.94 -21.68
CA PHE A 98 -10.57 -6.33 -20.77
C PHE A 98 -9.14 -6.39 -21.31
N ARG A 99 -8.75 -7.50 -21.97
CA ARG A 99 -7.46 -7.59 -22.67
C ARG A 99 -7.36 -6.57 -23.80
N LYS A 100 -8.45 -6.37 -24.56
CA LYS A 100 -8.50 -5.34 -25.60
C LYS A 100 -8.44 -3.93 -25.00
N ALA A 101 -9.22 -3.66 -23.96
CA ALA A 101 -9.24 -2.36 -23.28
C ALA A 101 -7.86 -2.01 -22.69
N SER A 102 -7.19 -2.97 -22.06
CA SER A 102 -5.83 -2.82 -21.52
C SER A 102 -4.84 -2.31 -22.58
N LYS A 103 -4.90 -2.86 -23.80
CA LYS A 103 -4.08 -2.43 -24.94
C LYS A 103 -4.42 -1.01 -25.41
N VAL A 104 -5.72 -0.70 -25.53
CA VAL A 104 -6.18 0.63 -25.98
C VAL A 104 -5.80 1.72 -24.99
N LEU A 105 -5.91 1.44 -23.69
CA LEU A 105 -5.62 2.40 -22.63
C LEU A 105 -4.12 2.51 -22.31
N ASN A 106 -3.30 1.64 -22.91
CA ASN A 106 -1.89 1.47 -22.54
C ASN A 106 -1.71 1.28 -21.02
N ARG A 107 -2.60 0.50 -20.41
CA ARG A 107 -2.63 0.21 -18.97
C ARG A 107 -2.81 -1.30 -18.78
N PRO A 108 -1.81 -2.02 -18.27
CA PRO A 108 -1.96 -3.44 -17.92
C PRO A 108 -3.06 -3.63 -16.88
N LEU A 109 -3.98 -4.56 -17.14
CA LEU A 109 -5.06 -4.96 -16.21
C LEU A 109 -4.87 -6.39 -15.66
N PHE A 110 -3.95 -7.15 -16.22
CA PHE A 110 -3.58 -8.51 -15.81
C PHE A 110 -2.22 -8.41 -15.14
N VAL A 111 -2.25 -8.19 -13.84
CA VAL A 111 -1.08 -7.80 -13.05
C VAL A 111 -0.27 -9.01 -12.60
N GLU A 112 -0.88 -10.19 -12.45
CA GLU A 112 -0.20 -11.46 -12.13
C GLU A 112 0.94 -11.71 -13.14
N GLU A 113 0.70 -11.40 -14.42
CA GLU A 113 1.66 -11.58 -15.51
C GLU A 113 2.89 -10.64 -15.42
N ILE A 114 2.74 -9.43 -14.88
CA ILE A 114 3.76 -8.37 -14.96
C ILE A 114 4.40 -8.03 -13.61
N GLN A 115 3.66 -8.18 -12.53
CA GLN A 115 3.99 -7.64 -11.21
C GLN A 115 5.24 -8.30 -10.59
N PRO A 116 5.46 -9.63 -10.69
CA PRO A 116 6.68 -10.24 -10.16
C PRO A 116 7.97 -9.68 -10.77
N GLN A 117 7.95 -9.38 -12.08
CA GLN A 117 9.10 -8.78 -12.77
C GLN A 117 9.19 -7.27 -12.50
N ALA A 118 8.06 -6.56 -12.39
CA ALA A 118 8.05 -5.15 -12.01
C ALA A 118 8.69 -4.94 -10.62
N PHE A 119 8.34 -5.76 -9.63
CA PHE A 119 8.97 -5.74 -8.32
C PHE A 119 10.46 -6.13 -8.37
N ALA A 120 10.85 -7.08 -9.24
CA ALA A 120 12.26 -7.39 -9.45
C ALA A 120 13.04 -6.18 -10.00
N ASN A 121 12.51 -5.51 -11.02
CA ASN A 121 13.11 -4.34 -11.65
C ASN A 121 13.20 -3.16 -10.67
N ALA A 122 12.26 -3.07 -9.72
CA ALA A 122 12.26 -2.09 -8.65
C ALA A 122 13.20 -2.44 -7.47
N GLY A 123 13.93 -3.56 -7.53
CA GLY A 123 14.94 -3.93 -6.54
C GLY A 123 14.41 -4.74 -5.34
N PHE A 124 13.17 -5.25 -5.39
CA PHE A 124 12.64 -6.10 -4.33
C PHE A 124 13.18 -7.53 -4.45
N ILE A 125 13.76 -8.01 -3.35
CA ILE A 125 14.51 -9.28 -3.29
C ILE A 125 13.69 -10.45 -2.73
N GLU A 126 12.87 -10.23 -1.70
CA GLU A 126 11.95 -11.23 -1.15
C GLU A 126 10.52 -10.90 -1.59
N LYS A 127 9.92 -11.79 -2.38
CA LYS A 127 8.58 -11.63 -2.94
C LYS A 127 7.74 -12.84 -2.56
N ARG A 128 6.54 -12.60 -2.02
CA ARG A 128 5.53 -13.62 -1.75
C ARG A 128 4.31 -13.30 -2.58
N VAL A 129 3.81 -14.28 -3.31
CA VAL A 129 2.62 -14.15 -4.14
C VAL A 129 1.61 -15.18 -3.65
N ALA A 130 0.42 -14.72 -3.29
CA ALA A 130 -0.68 -15.57 -2.87
C ALA A 130 -1.90 -15.23 -3.74
N ARG A 131 -2.58 -16.28 -4.23
CA ARG A 131 -3.88 -16.15 -4.89
C ARG A 131 -4.96 -16.51 -3.89
N VAL A 132 -5.88 -15.59 -3.64
CA VAL A 132 -6.99 -15.78 -2.72
C VAL A 132 -8.29 -15.86 -3.50
N LYS A 133 -9.11 -16.87 -3.22
CA LYS A 133 -10.42 -17.02 -3.86
C LYS A 133 -11.36 -15.97 -3.31
N THR A 134 -11.95 -15.17 -4.19
CA THR A 134 -13.00 -14.21 -3.79
C THR A 134 -14.34 -14.74 -4.26
N PRO A 135 -15.34 -14.92 -3.39
CA PRO A 135 -16.65 -15.41 -3.80
C PRO A 135 -17.35 -14.39 -4.71
N ILE A 136 -17.96 -14.88 -5.78
CA ILE A 136 -18.68 -14.09 -6.78
C ILE A 136 -20.11 -14.62 -6.87
N GLY A 137 -21.08 -13.81 -6.44
CA GLY A 137 -22.49 -14.21 -6.31
C GLY A 137 -23.02 -14.06 -4.88
N PRO A 138 -24.31 -14.41 -4.63
CA PRO A 138 -24.87 -14.37 -3.29
C PRO A 138 -24.07 -15.29 -2.34
N TRP A 139 -23.88 -14.84 -1.10
CA TRP A 139 -23.13 -15.54 -0.07
C TRP A 139 -23.48 -17.04 0.01
N ALA A 140 -22.45 -17.87 0.16
CA ALA A 140 -22.61 -19.32 0.20
C ALA A 140 -23.64 -19.74 1.25
N SER A 141 -24.65 -20.51 0.82
CA SER A 141 -25.63 -21.16 1.71
C SER A 141 -25.04 -22.33 2.51
N HIS A 142 -23.73 -22.59 2.41
CA HIS A 142 -23.06 -23.73 3.04
C HIS A 142 -21.78 -23.29 3.76
N GLU A 143 -21.64 -23.75 5.01
CA GLU A 143 -20.57 -23.40 5.97
C GLU A 143 -19.13 -23.73 5.52
N THR A 144 -18.93 -24.37 4.37
CA THR A 144 -17.61 -24.81 3.90
C THR A 144 -16.87 -23.81 3.01
N SER A 145 -17.43 -22.63 2.72
CA SER A 145 -16.75 -21.60 1.92
C SER A 145 -15.76 -20.74 2.73
N GLN A 146 -15.10 -21.32 3.73
CA GLN A 146 -13.98 -20.66 4.39
C GLN A 146 -12.74 -20.79 3.51
N THR A 147 -12.34 -19.66 2.93
CA THR A 147 -11.05 -19.48 2.29
C THR A 147 -9.94 -19.75 3.31
N ARG A 148 -9.16 -20.82 3.06
CA ARG A 148 -7.83 -20.98 3.66
C ARG A 148 -6.82 -20.11 2.94
#